data_AF-A0AAX1T443-F1
#
_entry.id   AF-A0AAX1T443-F1
#
_cell.length_a   1.000
_cell.length_b   1.000
_cell.length_c   1.000
_cell.angle_alpha   90.00
_cell.angle_beta   90.00
_cell.angle_gamma   90.00
#
_symmetry.space_group_name_H-M   'P 1'
#
loop_
_entity.id
_entity.type
_entity.pdbx_description
1 polymer ?
#
loop_
_entity_poly.entity_id
_entity_poly.type
_entity_poly.pdbx_seq_one_letter_code
_entity_poly.pdbx_strand_id
1 'polypeptide(L)' 'MVDNYAIEIKDTEGKTYLLCKEGSAELLTFATYEEADDYNYEFEDTLFDGLTSRAVKTSEYFN' A
#
# COMPACT_ATOMS: atom_id res chain seq x y z
N MET A 1 -4.44 4.48 18.59
CA MET A 1 -4.70 4.67 17.14
C MET A 1 -5.18 3.32 16.62
N VAL A 2 -6.26 3.27 15.84
CA VAL A 2 -6.64 2.01 15.18
C VAL A 2 -5.49 1.67 14.24
N ASP A 3 -4.88 0.50 14.42
CA ASP A 3 -3.90 -0.01 13.46
C ASP A 3 -4.62 -0.16 12.12
N ASN A 4 -4.25 0.69 11.16
CA ASN A 4 -4.73 0.59 9.79
C ASN A 4 -3.66 -0.07 8.94
N TYR A 5 -4.07 -0.58 7.79
CA TYR A 5 -3.20 -1.15 6.77
C TYR A 5 -3.15 -0.26 5.56
N ALA A 6 -2.06 -0.31 4.81
CA ALA A 6 -1.85 0.42 3.57
C ALA A 6 -1.12 -0.47 2.57
N ILE A 7 -1.03 -0.02 1.32
CA ILE A 7 -0.24 -0.71 0.29
C ILE A 7 1.12 -0.03 0.17
N GLU A 8 2.18 -0.77 0.48
CA GLU A 8 3.55 -0.38 0.16
C GLU A 8 3.82 -0.75 -1.30
N ILE A 9 4.47 0.15 -2.04
CA ILE A 9 5.00 -0.11 -3.38
C ILE A 9 6.50 0.10 -3.32
N LYS A 10 7.25 -0.83 -3.89
CA LYS A 10 8.70 -0.77 -3.94
C LYS A 10 9.18 -0.86 -5.38
N ASP A 11 10.10 0.02 -5.75
CA ASP A 11 10.76 -0.03 -7.06
C ASP A 11 12.03 -0.88 -7.06
N THR A 12 12.58 -1.11 -8.25
CA THR A 12 13.81 -1.89 -8.46
C THR A 12 15.05 -1.25 -7.83
N GLU A 13 15.02 0.06 -7.58
CA GLU A 13 16.08 0.81 -6.90
C GLU A 13 15.95 0.73 -5.37
N GLY A 14 14.90 0.07 -4.88
CA GLY A 14 14.64 -0.17 -3.47
C GLY A 14 13.96 1.00 -2.76
N LYS A 15 13.49 2.00 -3.49
CA LYS A 15 12.73 3.12 -2.93
C LYS A 15 11.29 2.70 -2.69
N THR A 16 10.79 3.13 -1.53
CA THR A 16 9.47 2.78 -1.01
C THR A 16 8.50 3.94 -1.22
N TYR A 17 7.28 3.60 -1.61
CA TYR A 17 6.13 4.49 -1.75
C TYR A 17 4.93 3.88 -1.02
N LEU A 18 3.96 4.72 -0.68
CA LEU A 18 2.68 4.28 -0.13
C LEU A 18 1.57 4.70 -1.09
N LEU A 19 0.62 3.81 -1.32
CA LEU A 19 -0.49 4.07 -2.22
C LEU A 19 -1.44 5.13 -1.64
N CYS A 20 -1.74 6.15 -2.44
CA CYS A 20 -2.72 7.19 -2.09
C CYS A 20 -4.06 6.93 -2.79
N LYS A 21 -5.13 7.49 -2.22
CA LYS A 21 -6.44 7.54 -2.90
C LYS A 21 -6.29 8.30 -4.21
N GLU A 22 -6.96 7.81 -5.25
CA GLU A 22 -6.92 8.44 -6.57
C GLU A 22 -7.32 9.92 -6.51
N GLY A 23 -6.48 10.78 -7.09
CA GLY A 23 -6.71 12.23 -7.11
C GLY A 23 -6.51 12.95 -5.77
N SER A 24 -5.97 12.28 -4.74
CA SER A 24 -5.73 12.85 -3.42
C SER A 24 -4.30 12.63 -2.93
N ALA A 25 -3.86 13.45 -1.97
CA ALA A 25 -2.64 13.24 -1.20
C ALA A 25 -2.86 12.38 0.06
N GLU A 26 -4.11 11.93 0.29
CA GLU A 26 -4.43 11.02 1.39
C GLU A 26 -4.03 9.58 1.07
N LEU A 27 -3.44 8.91 2.06
CA LEU A 27 -3.14 7.49 1.98
C LEU A 27 -4.41 6.67 1.78
N LEU A 28 -4.35 5.63 0.94
CA LEU A 28 -5.37 4.60 0.91
C LEU A 28 -5.12 3.67 2.10
N THR A 29 -6.10 3.58 3.01
CA THR A 29 -6.00 2.79 4.23
C THR A 29 -7.16 1.83 4.39
N PHE A 30 -6.88 0.66 4.98
CA PHE A 30 -7.82 -0.42 5.23
C PHE A 30 -7.90 -0.72 6.73
N ALA A 31 -9.03 -1.25 7.18
CA ALA A 31 -9.25 -1.55 8.59
C ALA A 31 -8.61 -2.88 8.99
N THR A 32 -8.57 -3.86 8.09
CA THR A 32 -7.92 -5.16 8.32
C THR A 32 -6.85 -5.46 7.29
N TYR A 33 -5.99 -6.44 7.64
CA TYR A 33 -4.99 -6.94 6.71
C TYR A 33 -5.66 -7.62 5.50
N GLU A 34 -6.73 -8.40 5.73
CA GLU A 34 -7.40 -9.11 4.63
C GLU A 34 -7.95 -8.15 3.57
N GLU A 35 -8.54 -7.02 3.98
CA GLU A 35 -9.02 -6.01 3.03
C GLU A 35 -7.90 -5.40 2.19
N ALA A 36 -6.74 -5.17 2.81
CA ALA A 36 -5.57 -4.63 2.11
C ALA A 36 -4.94 -5.69 1.18
N ASP A 37 -4.89 -6.96 1.60
CA ASP A 37 -4.32 -8.07 0.84
C ASP A 37 -5.19 -8.39 -0.39
N ASP A 38 -6.51 -8.48 -0.22
CA ASP A 38 -7.48 -8.67 -1.32
C ASP A 38 -7.37 -7.53 -2.34
N TYR A 39 -7.31 -6.28 -1.87
CA TYR A 39 -7.10 -5.13 -2.76
C TYR A 39 -5.74 -5.19 -3.46
N ASN A 40 -4.67 -5.54 -2.74
CA ASN A 40 -3.32 -5.64 -3.31
C ASN A 40 -3.27 -6.66 -4.44
N TYR A 41 -3.97 -7.79 -4.30
CA TYR A 41 -4.03 -8.82 -5.34
C TYR A 41 -4.59 -8.27 -6.65
N GLU A 42 -5.68 -7.50 -6.60
CA GLU A 42 -6.23 -6.84 -7.80
C GLU A 42 -5.35 -5.69 -8.30
N PHE A 43 -4.68 -4.98 -7.38
CA PHE A 43 -3.82 -3.85 -7.69
C PHE A 43 -2.52 -4.27 -8.39
N GLU A 44 -1.96 -5.44 -8.06
CA GLU A 44 -0.73 -5.97 -8.67
C GLU A 44 -0.83 -6.10 -10.20
N ASP A 45 -2.02 -6.42 -10.73
CA ASP A 45 -2.27 -6.48 -12.18
C ASP A 45 -2.19 -5.10 -12.86
N THR A 46 -2.33 -4.02 -12.09
CA THR A 46 -2.24 -2.63 -12.58
C THR A 46 -0.84 -2.03 -12.38
N LEU A 47 0.02 -2.73 -11.64
CA LEU A 47 1.35 -2.27 -11.28
C LEU A 47 2.26 -2.30 -12.52
N PHE A 48 3.08 -1.27 -12.69
CA PHE A 48 4.07 -1.26 -13.76
C PHE A 48 5.15 -2.32 -13.52
N ASP A 49 5.63 -2.93 -14.62
CA ASP A 49 6.73 -3.89 -14.57
C ASP A 49 7.93 -3.37 -13.78
N GLY A 50 8.45 -4.21 -12.88
CA GLY A 50 9.59 -3.89 -12.01
C GLY A 50 9.20 -3.24 -10.67
N LEU A 51 7.92 -2.94 -10.46
CA LEU A 51 7.41 -2.61 -9.13
C LEU A 51 6.93 -3.88 -8.42
N THR A 52 6.94 -3.85 -7.09
CA THR A 52 6.30 -4.86 -6.23
C THR A 52 5.43 -4.15 -5.22
N SER A 53 4.30 -4.75 -4.82
CA SER A 53 3.46 -4.20 -3.77
C SER A 53 3.19 -5.22 -2.64
N ARG A 54 2.81 -4.72 -1.46
CA ARG A 54 2.37 -5.54 -0.33
C ARG A 54 1.54 -4.75 0.67
N ALA A 55 0.65 -5.44 1.38
CA ALA A 55 -0.04 -4.88 2.53
C ALA A 55 0.91 -4.71 3.73
N VAL A 56 0.88 -3.53 4.35
CA VAL A 56 1.73 -3.15 5.51
C VAL A 56 0.92 -2.40 6.56
N LYS A 57 1.40 -2.35 7.80
CA LYS A 57 0.76 -1.53 8.83
C LYS A 57 1.16 -0.07 8.70
N THR A 58 0.22 0.85 8.85
CA THR A 58 0.51 2.29 8.81
C THR A 58 1.43 2.73 9.95
N SER A 59 1.41 2.02 11.09
CA SER A 59 2.28 2.27 12.23
C SER A 59 3.78 2.03 11.95
N GLU A 60 4.13 1.37 10.84
CA GLU A 60 5.52 1.25 10.40
C GLU A 60 6.10 2.57 9.87
N TYR A 61 5.24 3.51 9.43
CA TYR A 61 5.66 4.76 8.79
C TYR A 61 5.24 6.01 9.56
N PHE A 62 4.13 5.92 10.30
CA PHE A 62 3.57 7.03 11.07
C PHE A 62 3.54 6.63 12.55
N ASN A 63 4.54 7.08 13.31
CA ASN A 63 4.57 7.01 14.78
C ASN A 63 3.96 8.26 15.40
#